data_AF-A0A8B4BTB6-F1
#
_entry.id   AF-A0A8B4BTB6-F1
#
_cell.length_a   1.000
_cell.length_b   1.000
_cell.length_c   1.000
_cell.angle_alpha   90.00
_cell.angle_beta   90.00
_cell.angle_gamma   90.00
#
_symmetry.space_group_name_H-M   'P 1'
#
loop_
_entity.id
_entity.type
_entity.pdbx_description
1 polymer ?
#
loop_
_entity_poly.entity_id
_entity_poly.type
_entity_poly.pdbx_seq_one_letter_code
_entity_poly.pdbx_strand_id
1 'polypeptide(L)' 'MSLQNQAERDKGYYYEPTVLVNVDNTMEIMREEIFGPVLPIATFKTLDEAIELAKTTNTA' A
#
# COMPACT_ATOMS: atom_id res chain seq x y z
N MET A 1 -9.60 -19.23 18.12
CA MET A 1 -9.38 -17.93 17.45
C MET A 1 -10.36 -17.86 16.29
N SER A 2 -11.29 -16.90 16.36
CA SER A 2 -12.37 -16.53 15.42
C SER A 2 -12.59 -17.40 14.16
N LEU A 3 -13.59 -18.28 14.21
CA LEU A 3 -14.29 -18.78 13.02
C LEU A 3 -15.33 -17.71 12.63
N GLN A 4 -14.92 -16.71 11.85
CA GLN A 4 -15.85 -15.74 11.26
C GLN A 4 -16.26 -16.19 9.85
N ASN A 5 -17.50 -16.72 9.79
CA ASN A 5 -18.50 -16.55 8.74
C ASN A 5 -18.05 -16.80 7.28
N GLN A 6 -17.88 -18.07 6.92
CA GLN A 6 -17.66 -18.46 5.52
C GLN A 6 -18.84 -18.07 4.61
N ALA A 7 -20.07 -18.06 5.15
CA ALA A 7 -21.30 -17.67 4.44
C ALA A 7 -21.42 -16.16 4.11
N GLU A 8 -20.63 -15.29 4.75
CA GLU A 8 -20.59 -13.85 4.41
C GLU A 8 -19.51 -13.52 3.37
N ARG A 9 -18.48 -14.37 3.22
CA ARG A 9 -17.44 -14.19 2.19
C ARG A 9 -18.02 -14.29 0.77
N ASP A 10 -19.09 -15.04 0.59
CA ASP A 10 -19.75 -15.22 -0.70
C ASP A 10 -20.60 -14.00 -1.11
N LYS A 11 -20.79 -13.00 -0.22
CA LYS A 11 -21.64 -11.82 -0.46
C LYS A 11 -20.86 -10.49 -0.53
N GLY A 12 -19.54 -10.51 -0.67
CA GLY A 12 -18.70 -9.31 -0.77
C GLY A 12 -17.59 -9.41 -1.83
N TYR A 13 -16.94 -8.29 -2.13
CA TYR A 13 -15.77 -8.24 -3.02
C TYR A 13 -14.49 -8.32 -2.18
N TYR A 14 -14.01 -9.54 -1.95
CA TYR A 14 -12.81 -9.78 -1.16
C TYR A 14 -11.57 -9.89 -2.06
N TYR A 15 -10.53 -9.16 -1.70
CA TYR A 15 -9.21 -9.24 -2.33
C TYR A 15 -8.17 -9.64 -1.29
N GLU A 16 -7.17 -10.40 -1.72
CA GLU A 16 -6.06 -10.77 -0.85
C GLU A 16 -5.18 -9.55 -0.55
N PRO A 17 -4.68 -9.41 0.69
CA PRO A 17 -3.75 -8.35 1.02
C PRO A 17 -2.45 -8.53 0.21
N THR A 18 -2.01 -7.46 -0.44
CA THR A 18 -0.86 -7.48 -1.34
C THR A 18 0.25 -6.60 -0.79
N VAL A 19 1.46 -7.13 -0.69
CA VAL A 19 2.65 -6.37 -0.31
C VAL A 19 3.57 -6.25 -1.53
N LEU A 20 3.97 -5.03 -1.86
CA LEU A 20 4.90 -4.76 -2.94
C LEU A 20 6.23 -4.30 -2.36
N VAL A 21 7.31 -4.93 -2.79
CA VAL A 21 8.68 -4.61 -2.38
C VAL A 21 9.50 -4.20 -3.60
N ASN A 22 10.64 -3.56 -3.36
CA ASN A 22 11.50 -3.02 -4.43
C ASN A 22 10.79 -2.00 -5.33
N VAL A 23 9.87 -1.22 -4.74
CA VAL A 23 9.23 -0.09 -5.40
C VAL A 23 10.02 1.19 -5.09
N ASP A 24 9.93 2.15 -5.99
CA ASP A 24 10.51 3.48 -5.82
C ASP A 24 9.45 4.57 -6.05
N ASN A 25 9.71 5.79 -5.56
CA ASN A 25 8.76 6.90 -5.61
C ASN A 25 8.42 7.40 -7.03
N THR A 26 9.10 6.91 -8.07
CA THR A 26 8.76 7.18 -9.48
C THR A 26 7.75 6.17 -10.03
N MET A 27 7.41 5.10 -9.31
CA MET A 27 6.36 4.19 -9.75
C MET A 27 4.96 4.79 -9.50
N GLU A 28 4.01 4.52 -10.38
CA GLU A 28 2.61 4.99 -10.30
C GLU A 28 1.94 4.56 -8.99
N ILE A 29 2.24 3.34 -8.53
CA ILE A 29 1.79 2.76 -7.25
C ILE A 29 2.14 3.61 -6.02
N MET A 30 3.20 4.44 -6.10
CA MET A 30 3.66 5.32 -5.03
C MET A 30 3.07 6.74 -5.13
N ARG A 31 2.39 7.05 -6.25
CA ARG A 31 1.87 8.40 -6.56
C ARG A 31 0.34 8.45 -6.61
N GLU A 32 -0.30 7.33 -6.91
CA GLU A 32 -1.75 7.22 -7.05
C GLU A 32 -2.36 6.34 -5.94
N GLU A 33 -3.55 6.73 -5.50
CA GLU A 33 -4.27 6.02 -4.44
C GLU A 33 -5.10 4.87 -5.02
N ILE A 34 -4.77 3.63 -4.64
CA ILE A 34 -5.37 2.40 -5.19
C ILE A 34 -6.71 2.06 -4.52
N PHE A 35 -6.95 2.58 -3.30
CA PHE A 35 -8.12 2.26 -2.46
C PHE A 35 -8.36 0.75 -2.21
N GLY A 36 -7.34 -0.10 -2.46
CA GLY A 36 -7.35 -1.53 -2.23
C GLY A 36 -6.40 -1.96 -1.10
N PRO A 37 -6.41 -3.24 -0.70
CA PRO A 37 -5.57 -3.75 0.38
C PRO A 37 -4.11 -3.97 -0.08
N VAL A 38 -3.46 -2.90 -0.56
CA VAL A 38 -2.11 -2.93 -1.13
C VAL A 38 -1.16 -2.08 -0.28
N LEU A 39 -0.02 -2.64 0.13
CA LEU A 39 1.02 -1.97 0.89
C LEU A 39 2.35 -1.97 0.10
N PRO A 40 2.75 -0.85 -0.51
CA PRO A 40 4.07 -0.70 -1.10
C PRO A 40 5.16 -0.38 -0.05
N ILE A 41 6.36 -0.94 -0.22
CA ILE A 41 7.53 -0.75 0.64
C ILE A 41 8.73 -0.29 -0.21
N ALA A 42 9.13 0.97 0.00
CA ALA A 42 10.33 1.56 -0.58
C ALA A 42 11.45 1.63 0.48
N THR A 43 12.71 1.45 0.05
CA THR A 43 13.89 1.55 0.91
C THR A 43 14.61 2.88 0.69
N PHE A 44 15.22 3.42 1.75
CA PHE A 44 16.03 4.64 1.73
C PHE A 44 17.36 4.41 2.47
N LYS A 45 18.34 5.29 2.27
CA LYS A 45 19.68 5.18 2.87
C LYS A 45 19.86 6.10 4.07
N THR A 46 19.19 7.25 4.12
CA THR A 46 19.30 8.20 5.22
C THR A 46 17.94 8.63 5.73
N LEU A 47 17.89 9.11 6.99
CA LEU A 47 16.67 9.65 7.57
C LEU A 47 16.18 10.89 6.80
N ASP A 48 17.09 11.78 6.40
CA ASP A 48 16.74 12.98 5.64
C ASP A 48 16.10 12.61 4.29
N GLU A 49 16.65 11.60 3.60
CA GLU A 49 16.06 11.05 2.37
C GLU A 49 14.65 10.51 2.63
N ALA A 50 14.44 9.75 3.72
CA ALA A 50 13.11 9.24 4.08
C ALA A 50 12.09 10.36 4.31
N ILE A 51 12.50 11.45 4.97
CA ILE A 51 11.66 12.60 5.25
C ILE A 51 11.27 13.31 3.94
N GLU A 52 12.23 13.51 3.02
CA GLU A 52 11.94 14.13 1.73
C GLU A 52 11.04 13.23 0.86
N LEU A 53 11.28 11.91 0.85
CA LEU A 53 10.43 10.95 0.14
C LEU A 53 9.00 10.94 0.69
N ALA A 54 8.82 11.03 2.02
CA ALA A 54 7.50 11.05 2.66
C ALA A 54 6.72 12.36 2.43
N LYS A 55 7.41 13.49 2.20
CA LYS A 55 6.76 14.77 1.86
C LYS A 55 6.22 14.79 0.42
N THR A 56 6.63 13.84 -0.42
CA THR A 56 6.23 13.78 -1.83
C THR A 56 4.80 13.22 -1.95
N THR A 57 3.82 13.95 -1.42
CA THR A 57 2.40 13.71 -1.64
C THR A 57 1.92 14.77 -2.61
N ASN A 58 1.17 14.36 -3.64
CA ASN A 58 0.64 15.21 -4.70
C ASN A 58 -0.21 16.35 -4.09
N THR A 59 0.43 17.49 -3.78
CA THR A 59 -0.23 18.70 -3.31
C THR A 59 -0.67 19.45 -4.56
N ALA A 60 -1.97 19.51 -4.79
CA ALA A 60 -2.59 20.30 -5.84
C ALA A 60 -2.35 21.82 -5.63
#